data_AF-A0AAV3QYB7-F1
#
_entry.id   AF-A0AAV3QYB7-F1
#
_cell.length_a   1.000
_cell.length_b   1.000
_cell.length_c   1.000
_cell.angle_alpha   90.00
_cell.angle_beta   90.00
_cell.angle_gamma   90.00
#
_symmetry.space_group_name_H-M   'P 1'
#
loop_
_entity.id
_entity.type
_entity.pdbx_description
1 polymer ?
#
loop_
_entity_poly.entity_id
_entity_poly.type
_entity_poly.pdbx_seq_one_letter_code
_entity_poly.pdbx_strand_id
1 'polypeptide(L)'
;MPSMSILTRSRPLISKSPFFKSISTFPFLSQHPLISDDPPPPSAAESPPQPPFSASNWRNPNPNSGSTSPTLTPLTIIQSTAQTSDAASLMNLFADWMTSQRWNDMKNMFEVWIRSLDKNGKPYKPDVGLYNHYLRANLMIGASAGVMLDLVEGMEGFGIVPNTASFNLVLKAMAQGRETKAADKLLERFESF
;
A
#
# COMPACT_ATOMS: atom_id res chain seq x y z
N MET A 1 34.28 32.77 42.17
CA MET A 1 33.59 32.30 40.96
C MET A 1 34.03 30.88 40.66
N PRO A 2 33.12 30.00 40.21
CA PRO A 2 33.13 28.56 40.48
C PRO A 2 33.99 27.75 39.50
N SER A 3 34.60 26.66 39.99
CA SER A 3 35.21 25.61 39.16
C SER A 3 34.40 24.33 39.35
N MET A 4 33.67 23.92 38.31
CA MET A 4 32.89 22.68 38.27
C MET A 4 33.53 21.73 37.26
N SER A 5 34.08 20.61 37.75
CA SER A 5 34.60 19.52 36.92
C SER A 5 33.53 18.44 36.77
N ILE A 6 33.05 18.22 35.54
CA ILE A 6 32.00 17.23 35.22
C ILE A 6 32.68 15.93 34.77
N LEU A 7 32.56 14.85 35.55
CA LEU A 7 32.92 13.50 35.12
C LEU A 7 31.79 12.93 34.23
N THR A 8 32.09 12.70 32.95
CA THR A 8 31.21 11.95 32.04
C THR A 8 31.57 10.46 32.09
N ARG A 9 30.66 9.63 32.63
CA ARG A 9 30.80 8.16 32.58
C ARG A 9 29.90 7.59 31.48
N SER A 10 30.54 7.11 30.42
CA SER A 10 29.94 6.35 29.31
C SER A 10 29.24 5.08 29.78
N ARG A 11 28.10 4.75 29.18
CA ARG A 11 27.43 3.44 29.28
C ARG A 11 27.53 2.71 27.93
N PRO A 12 27.90 1.42 27.89
CA PRO A 12 27.89 0.63 26.67
C PRO A 12 26.47 0.13 26.33
N LEU A 13 26.10 0.17 25.05
CA LEU A 13 24.88 -0.43 24.51
C LEU A 13 25.10 -1.93 24.30
N ILE A 14 24.35 -2.76 25.01
CA ILE A 14 24.28 -4.21 24.80
C ILE A 14 23.43 -4.48 23.55
N SER A 15 24.08 -5.06 22.55
CA SER A 15 23.49 -5.67 21.37
C SER A 15 22.63 -6.87 21.75
N LYS A 16 21.39 -6.93 21.26
CA LYS A 16 20.54 -8.13 21.31
C LYS A 16 20.23 -8.57 19.88
N SER A 17 20.90 -9.61 19.44
CA SER A 17 20.56 -10.39 18.25
C SER A 17 19.41 -11.35 18.55
N PRO A 18 18.39 -11.46 17.69
CA PRO A 18 17.42 -12.54 17.80
C PRO A 18 17.96 -13.83 17.15
N PHE A 19 17.78 -14.93 17.87
CA PHE A 19 18.08 -16.29 17.49
C PHE A 19 17.38 -16.71 16.20
N PHE A 20 18.13 -17.29 15.26
CA PHE A 20 17.59 -18.08 14.16
C PHE A 20 17.15 -19.46 14.69
N LYS A 21 15.90 -19.84 14.44
CA LYS A 21 15.46 -21.23 14.46
C LYS A 21 14.70 -21.51 13.17
N SER A 22 15.40 -22.20 12.27
CA SER A 22 14.87 -22.77 11.05
C SER A 22 14.00 -23.99 11.41
N ILE A 23 12.75 -24.02 10.97
CA ILE A 23 11.90 -25.21 11.04
C ILE A 23 11.47 -25.54 9.62
N SER A 24 12.11 -26.58 9.09
CA SER A 24 11.78 -27.24 7.83
C SER A 24 10.78 -28.34 8.13
N THR A 25 9.57 -28.25 7.57
CA THR A 25 8.60 -29.35 7.59
C THR A 25 8.33 -29.78 6.16
N PHE A 26 8.90 -30.93 5.78
CA PHE A 26 8.60 -31.61 4.53
C PHE A 26 7.27 -32.38 4.65
N PRO A 27 6.43 -32.42 3.60
CA PRO A 27 5.27 -33.31 3.56
C PRO A 27 5.72 -34.74 3.25
N PHE A 28 5.37 -35.69 4.11
CA PHE A 28 5.58 -37.12 3.88
C PHE A 28 4.45 -37.67 3.00
N LEU A 29 4.81 -38.10 1.77
CA LEU A 29 3.96 -38.83 0.84
C LEU A 29 4.06 -40.34 1.14
N SER A 30 2.94 -40.94 1.55
CA SER A 30 2.81 -42.40 1.58
C SER A 30 2.60 -42.93 0.15
N GLN A 31 3.59 -43.64 -0.39
CA GLN A 31 3.44 -44.46 -1.59
C GLN A 31 3.17 -45.91 -1.17
N HIS A 32 2.09 -46.51 -1.66
CA HIS A 32 1.86 -47.96 -1.54
C HIS A 32 2.26 -48.64 -2.87
N PRO A 33 3.16 -49.63 -2.87
CA PRO A 33 3.53 -50.39 -4.07
C PRO A 33 2.56 -51.56 -4.31
N LEU A 34 2.24 -51.84 -5.58
CA LEU A 34 1.81 -53.18 -5.99
C LEU A 34 2.34 -53.48 -7.40
N ILE A 35 2.79 -54.72 -7.54
CA ILE A 35 3.72 -55.27 -8.52
C ILE A 35 2.97 -55.91 -9.71
N SER A 36 3.55 -55.71 -10.90
CA SER A 36 3.60 -56.48 -12.18
C SER A 36 2.46 -57.38 -12.69
N ASP A 37 2.11 -57.26 -13.99
CA ASP A 37 2.43 -58.21 -15.11
C ASP A 37 1.87 -57.70 -16.49
N ASP A 38 2.46 -58.11 -17.62
CA ASP A 38 2.25 -57.68 -19.05
C ASP A 38 1.81 -58.93 -19.93
N PRO A 39 1.50 -58.95 -21.27
CA PRO A 39 0.68 -58.18 -22.26
C PRO A 39 -0.44 -59.06 -23.01
N PRO A 40 -0.88 -58.84 -24.30
CA PRO A 40 -2.08 -58.12 -24.87
C PRO A 40 -3.08 -59.02 -25.72
N PRO A 41 -3.98 -58.59 -26.70
CA PRO A 41 -4.65 -57.33 -27.15
C PRO A 41 -6.22 -57.49 -27.38
N PRO A 42 -6.95 -56.75 -28.28
CA PRO A 42 -7.28 -55.31 -28.42
C PRO A 42 -8.82 -55.00 -28.43
N SER A 43 -9.28 -53.78 -28.10
CA SER A 43 -10.28 -53.01 -28.90
C SER A 43 -10.75 -51.68 -28.26
N ALA A 44 -10.71 -50.63 -29.09
CA ALA A 44 -11.63 -49.48 -29.21
C ALA A 44 -11.76 -48.40 -28.10
N ALA A 45 -11.61 -47.15 -28.58
CA ALA A 45 -12.21 -45.88 -28.12
C ALA A 45 -11.72 -45.33 -26.75
N GLU A 46 -11.42 -44.06 -26.53
CA GLU A 46 -11.55 -42.79 -27.24
C GLU A 46 -10.66 -41.76 -26.49
N SER A 47 -10.08 -40.80 -27.20
CA SER A 47 -9.24 -39.74 -26.63
C SER A 47 -10.02 -38.73 -25.77
N PRO A 48 -9.44 -38.17 -24.68
CA PRO A 48 -10.02 -37.01 -23.99
C PRO A 48 -9.55 -35.68 -24.61
N PRO A 49 -10.45 -34.72 -24.88
CA PRO A 49 -10.06 -33.37 -25.31
C PRO A 49 -9.82 -32.43 -24.11
N GLN A 50 -8.88 -31.50 -24.30
CA GLN A 50 -8.55 -30.39 -23.40
C GLN A 50 -9.73 -29.43 -23.20
N PRO A 51 -9.82 -28.66 -22.08
CA PRO A 51 -10.71 -27.52 -22.00
C PRO A 51 -9.96 -26.22 -22.33
N PRO A 52 -10.44 -25.41 -23.31
CA PRO A 52 -10.16 -24.00 -23.34
C PRO A 52 -11.37 -23.18 -22.88
N PHE A 53 -11.07 -22.22 -22.01
CA PHE A 53 -11.66 -20.88 -21.89
C PHE A 53 -12.88 -20.56 -22.78
N SER A 54 -13.98 -20.09 -22.18
CA SER A 54 -14.40 -18.67 -22.28
C SER A 54 -15.86 -18.41 -21.87
N ALA A 55 -16.00 -17.28 -21.16
CA ALA A 55 -17.06 -16.28 -21.27
C ALA A 55 -18.52 -16.62 -20.91
N SER A 56 -18.87 -16.18 -19.70
CA SER A 56 -19.88 -15.13 -19.43
C SER A 56 -21.35 -15.31 -19.83
N ASN A 57 -22.15 -15.55 -18.78
CA ASN A 57 -23.26 -14.69 -18.33
C ASN A 57 -24.16 -14.06 -19.39
N TRP A 58 -25.36 -14.62 -19.63
CA TRP A 58 -26.54 -13.82 -19.99
C TRP A 58 -27.84 -14.51 -19.51
N ARG A 59 -28.55 -13.85 -18.57
CA ARG A 59 -29.92 -14.10 -18.06
C ARG A 59 -30.08 -15.15 -16.94
N ASN A 60 -30.32 -14.66 -15.73
CA ASN A 60 -31.50 -15.06 -14.95
C ASN A 60 -31.88 -13.99 -13.92
N PRO A 61 -33.15 -13.56 -13.84
CA PRO A 61 -33.65 -12.74 -12.75
C PRO A 61 -34.35 -13.65 -11.72
N ASN A 62 -33.78 -13.81 -10.53
CA ASN A 62 -34.60 -14.14 -9.35
C ASN A 62 -33.89 -13.78 -8.04
N PRO A 63 -34.60 -13.20 -7.05
CA PRO A 63 -34.04 -12.87 -5.75
C PRO A 63 -34.15 -14.09 -4.85
N ASN A 64 -33.04 -14.64 -4.39
CA ASN A 64 -33.08 -15.50 -3.22
C ASN A 64 -31.87 -15.26 -2.34
N SER A 65 -32.17 -14.87 -1.11
CA SER A 65 -31.27 -14.59 -0.01
C SER A 65 -30.38 -15.81 0.26
N GLY A 66 -29.18 -15.79 -0.30
CA GLY A 66 -28.04 -16.53 0.22
C GLY A 66 -27.09 -15.50 0.81
N SER A 67 -27.13 -15.31 2.12
CA SER A 67 -26.16 -14.47 2.83
C SER A 67 -24.79 -15.15 2.77
N THR A 68 -24.11 -15.04 1.63
CA THR A 68 -22.66 -15.10 1.62
C THR A 68 -22.19 -13.82 2.29
N SER A 69 -21.97 -13.86 3.60
CA SER A 69 -21.22 -12.80 4.27
C SER A 69 -19.90 -12.68 3.52
N PRO A 70 -19.66 -11.59 2.76
CA PRO A 70 -18.34 -11.43 2.19
C PRO A 70 -17.39 -11.34 3.38
N THR A 71 -16.40 -12.21 3.44
CA THR A 71 -15.28 -12.01 4.36
C THR A 71 -14.69 -10.65 3.97
N LEU A 72 -15.06 -9.61 4.73
CA LEU A 72 -14.66 -8.25 4.49
C LEU A 72 -13.15 -8.19 4.74
N THR A 73 -12.37 -8.24 3.66
CA THR A 73 -10.94 -7.99 3.78
C THR A 73 -10.76 -6.49 4.07
N PRO A 74 -9.65 -6.08 4.72
CA PRO A 74 -9.38 -4.66 4.99
C PRO A 74 -9.48 -3.79 3.73
N LEU A 75 -9.09 -4.33 2.57
CA LEU A 75 -9.20 -3.63 1.29
C LEU A 75 -10.66 -3.44 0.83
N THR A 76 -11.53 -4.43 1.05
CA THR A 76 -12.95 -4.32 0.69
C THR A 76 -13.67 -3.28 1.56
N ILE A 77 -13.30 -3.18 2.84
CA ILE A 77 -13.83 -2.14 3.73
C ILE A 77 -13.37 -0.75 3.25
N ILE A 78 -12.07 -0.60 2.94
CA ILE A 78 -11.52 0.64 2.38
C ILE A 78 -12.23 1.05 1.08
N GLN A 79 -12.52 0.09 0.19
CA GLN A 79 -13.28 0.37 -1.04
C GLN A 79 -14.71 0.83 -0.78
N SER A 80 -15.43 0.14 0.11
CA SER A 80 -16.82 0.52 0.42
C SER A 80 -16.91 1.89 1.10
N THR A 81 -15.93 2.24 1.93
CA THR A 81 -15.86 3.53 2.64
C THR A 81 -15.39 4.65 1.74
N ALA A 82 -14.47 4.40 0.80
CA ALA A 82 -14.04 5.38 -0.19
C ALA A 82 -15.19 5.84 -1.10
N GLN A 83 -16.09 4.92 -1.49
CA GLN A 83 -17.21 5.25 -2.37
C GLN A 83 -18.30 6.12 -1.71
N THR A 84 -18.38 6.12 -0.39
CA THR A 84 -19.41 6.87 0.35
C THR A 84 -18.89 8.13 1.02
N SER A 85 -17.58 8.29 1.13
CA SER A 85 -16.95 9.40 1.86
C SER A 85 -16.80 10.64 0.98
N ASP A 86 -17.32 11.77 1.46
CA ASP A 86 -16.94 13.08 0.95
C ASP A 86 -15.54 13.49 1.44
N ALA A 87 -14.97 14.54 0.84
CA ALA A 87 -13.61 14.99 1.17
C ALA A 87 -13.44 15.37 2.65
N ALA A 88 -14.49 15.94 3.26
CA ALA A 88 -14.48 16.35 4.67
C ALA A 88 -14.47 15.14 5.62
N SER A 89 -15.29 14.12 5.36
CA SER A 89 -15.29 12.88 6.17
C SER A 89 -13.97 12.13 6.01
N LEU A 90 -13.42 12.09 4.80
CA LEU A 90 -12.12 11.49 4.54
C LEU A 90 -10.99 12.20 5.29
N MET A 91 -11.01 13.53 5.35
CA MET A 91 -10.04 14.31 6.11
C MET A 91 -10.12 14.04 7.62
N ASN A 92 -11.32 13.90 8.18
CA ASN A 92 -11.49 13.50 9.59
C ASN A 92 -10.93 12.10 9.86
N LEU A 93 -11.17 11.15 8.97
CA LEU A 93 -10.59 9.81 9.05
C LEU A 93 -9.05 9.86 8.99
N PHE A 94 -8.50 10.74 8.14
CA PHE A 94 -7.06 10.93 8.05
C PHE A 94 -6.47 11.53 9.32
N ALA A 95 -7.17 12.46 9.98
CA ALA A 95 -6.73 12.99 11.25
C ALA A 95 -6.63 11.88 12.33
N ASP A 96 -7.58 10.95 12.38
CA ASP A 96 -7.54 9.78 13.28
C ASP A 96 -6.42 8.79 12.91
N TRP A 97 -6.21 8.55 11.62
CA TRP A 97 -5.14 7.66 11.18
C TRP A 97 -3.74 8.26 11.33
N MET A 98 -3.62 9.59 11.33
CA MET A 98 -2.38 10.30 11.66
C MET A 98 -1.94 10.07 13.10
N THR A 99 -2.89 10.10 14.05
CA THR A 99 -2.60 9.86 15.47
C THR A 99 -2.37 8.38 15.76
N SER A 100 -3.10 7.51 15.05
CA SER A 100 -2.97 6.05 15.14
C SER A 100 -1.81 5.49 14.30
N GLN A 101 -1.08 6.33 13.56
CA GLN A 101 0.04 5.95 12.67
C GLN A 101 -0.31 4.88 11.62
N ARG A 102 -1.56 4.89 11.14
CA ARG A 102 -2.07 3.94 10.14
C ARG A 102 -1.76 4.42 8.71
N TRP A 103 -0.49 4.54 8.39
CA TRP A 103 -0.01 5.15 7.13
C TRP A 103 -0.47 4.39 5.88
N ASN A 104 -0.37 3.05 5.91
CA ASN A 104 -0.77 2.22 4.77
C ASN A 104 -2.27 2.32 4.48
N ASP A 105 -3.10 2.38 5.51
CA ASP A 105 -4.54 2.53 5.35
C ASP A 105 -4.89 3.90 4.76
N MET A 106 -4.24 4.96 5.24
CA MET A 106 -4.36 6.30 4.67
C MET A 106 -3.99 6.35 3.19
N LYS A 107 -2.84 5.75 2.84
CA LYS A 107 -2.38 5.66 1.46
C LYS A 107 -3.39 4.93 0.57
N ASN A 108 -3.78 3.72 0.98
CA ASN A 108 -4.70 2.87 0.21
C ASN A 108 -6.08 3.53 0.06
N MET A 109 -6.60 4.14 1.13
CA MET A 109 -7.86 4.85 1.08
C MET A 109 -7.82 6.02 0.10
N PHE A 110 -6.76 6.85 0.15
CA PHE A 110 -6.61 7.96 -0.78
C PHE A 110 -6.62 7.47 -2.24
N GLU A 111 -5.82 6.45 -2.56
CA GLU A 111 -5.68 5.92 -3.91
C GLU A 111 -6.98 5.30 -4.45
N VAL A 112 -7.75 4.64 -3.59
CA VAL A 112 -9.06 4.10 -3.95
C VAL A 112 -10.07 5.24 -4.12
N TRP A 113 -10.04 6.24 -3.25
CA TRP A 113 -10.94 7.38 -3.28
C TRP A 113 -10.76 8.23 -4.55
N ILE A 114 -9.53 8.60 -4.93
CA ILE A 114 -9.29 9.38 -6.17
C ILE A 114 -9.67 8.62 -7.46
N ARG A 115 -9.71 7.28 -7.41
CA ARG A 115 -10.17 6.43 -8.53
C ARG A 115 -11.68 6.19 -8.52
N SER A 116 -12.34 6.52 -7.42
CA SER A 116 -13.79 6.39 -7.27
C SER A 116 -14.51 7.60 -7.86
N LEU A 117 -15.80 7.45 -8.09
CA LEU A 117 -16.66 8.52 -8.59
C LEU A 117 -17.66 8.93 -7.50
N ASP A 118 -17.97 10.22 -7.44
CA ASP A 118 -19.04 10.79 -6.64
C ASP A 118 -20.41 10.22 -7.09
N LYS A 119 -21.45 10.31 -6.25
CA LYS A 119 -22.87 10.06 -6.62
C LYS A 119 -23.31 10.71 -7.94
N ASN A 120 -22.67 11.79 -8.38
CA ASN A 120 -22.92 12.46 -9.65
C ASN A 120 -22.05 11.94 -10.82
N GLY A 121 -21.25 10.89 -10.63
CA GLY A 121 -20.35 10.33 -11.63
C GLY A 121 -19.09 11.16 -11.89
N LYS A 122 -18.79 12.15 -11.05
CA LYS A 122 -17.60 13.00 -11.20
C LYS A 122 -16.40 12.39 -10.47
N PRO A 123 -15.17 12.50 -11.01
CA PRO A 123 -13.98 12.10 -10.28
C PRO A 123 -13.79 12.97 -9.04
N TYR A 124 -13.34 12.35 -7.95
CA TYR A 124 -12.98 13.09 -6.76
C TYR A 124 -11.74 13.96 -7.02
N LYS A 125 -11.82 15.23 -6.60
CA LYS A 125 -10.70 16.15 -6.63
C LYS A 125 -10.23 16.40 -5.19
N PRO A 126 -9.03 15.91 -4.81
CA PRO A 126 -8.46 16.24 -3.51
C PRO A 126 -8.17 17.74 -3.41
N ASP A 127 -8.16 18.26 -2.19
CA ASP A 127 -7.59 19.57 -1.90
C ASP A 127 -6.12 19.44 -1.49
N VAL A 128 -5.44 20.58 -1.32
CA VAL A 128 -4.02 20.60 -0.94
C VAL A 128 -3.79 19.97 0.44
N GLY A 129 -4.76 20.09 1.36
CA GLY A 129 -4.68 19.55 2.70
C GLY A 129 -4.68 18.02 2.67
N LEU A 130 -5.67 17.43 2.03
CA LEU A 130 -5.84 15.99 1.91
C LEU A 130 -4.68 15.34 1.14
N TYR A 131 -4.22 15.98 0.06
CA TYR A 131 -3.05 15.50 -0.69
C TYR A 131 -1.77 15.55 0.15
N ASN A 132 -1.57 16.60 0.97
CA ASN A 132 -0.42 16.68 1.87
C ASN A 132 -0.44 15.60 2.96
N HIS A 133 -1.62 15.14 3.40
CA HIS A 133 -1.73 13.99 4.29
C HIS A 133 -1.32 12.69 3.58
N TYR A 134 -1.74 12.51 2.32
CA TYR A 134 -1.29 11.40 1.49
C TYR A 134 0.24 11.40 1.25
N LEU A 135 0.84 12.55 0.94
CA LEU A 135 2.29 12.70 0.84
C LEU A 135 2.97 12.31 2.16
N ARG A 136 2.43 12.77 3.29
CA ARG A 136 2.98 12.43 4.61
C ARG A 136 2.89 10.93 4.89
N ALA A 137 1.79 10.27 4.53
CA ALA A 137 1.67 8.82 4.66
C ALA A 137 2.76 8.09 3.86
N ASN A 138 3.01 8.50 2.61
CA ASN A 138 4.06 7.93 1.78
C ASN A 138 5.46 8.13 2.39
N LEU A 139 5.75 9.34 2.90
CA LEU A 139 6.99 9.61 3.63
C LEU A 139 7.15 8.68 4.85
N MET A 140 6.09 8.49 5.63
CA MET A 140 6.12 7.65 6.84
C MET A 140 6.22 6.15 6.54
N ILE A 141 5.82 5.71 5.33
CA ILE A 141 6.03 4.35 4.83
C ILE A 141 7.46 4.16 4.27
N GLY A 142 8.23 5.26 4.13
CA GLY A 142 9.61 5.22 3.66
C GLY A 142 9.76 5.40 2.14
N ALA A 143 8.85 6.13 1.50
CA ALA A 143 9.01 6.52 0.10
C ALA A 143 10.33 7.31 -0.11
N SER A 144 11.01 7.04 -1.22
CA SER A 144 12.23 7.76 -1.59
C SER A 144 11.94 9.20 -2.01
N ALA A 145 12.97 10.05 -2.03
CA ALA A 145 12.84 11.43 -2.48
C ALA A 145 12.30 11.55 -3.91
N GLY A 146 12.72 10.65 -4.81
CA GLY A 146 12.21 10.60 -6.18
C GLY A 146 10.70 10.32 -6.24
N VAL A 147 10.23 9.30 -5.52
CA VAL A 147 8.79 9.00 -5.43
C VAL A 147 8.03 10.19 -4.84
N MET A 148 8.57 10.84 -3.82
CA MET A 148 7.94 12.02 -3.22
C MET A 148 7.86 13.21 -4.20
N LEU A 149 8.86 13.41 -5.07
CA LEU A 149 8.82 14.42 -6.13
C LEU A 149 7.75 14.09 -7.17
N ASP A 150 7.69 12.85 -7.65
CA ASP A 150 6.69 12.40 -8.63
C ASP A 150 5.26 12.61 -8.08
N LEU A 151 5.05 12.32 -6.79
CA LEU A 151 3.78 12.56 -6.14
C LEU A 151 3.43 14.04 -6.04
N VAL A 152 4.40 14.93 -5.80
CA VAL A 152 4.19 16.38 -5.78
C VAL A 152 3.88 16.89 -7.19
N GLU A 153 4.55 16.40 -8.23
CA GLU A 153 4.25 16.72 -9.63
C GLU A 153 2.82 16.27 -10.00
N GLY A 154 2.40 15.10 -9.51
CA GLY A 154 1.04 14.59 -9.68
C GLY A 154 -0.07 15.51 -9.12
N MET A 155 0.23 16.43 -8.20
CA MET A 155 -0.75 17.40 -7.69
C MET A 155 -1.30 18.30 -8.79
N GLU A 156 -0.48 18.67 -9.77
CA GLU A 156 -0.90 19.50 -10.91
C GLU A 156 -1.90 18.77 -11.79
N GLY A 157 -1.81 17.44 -11.90
CA GLY A 157 -2.79 16.59 -12.58
C GLY A 157 -4.20 16.66 -11.97
N PHE A 158 -4.30 16.99 -10.69
CA PHE A 158 -5.58 17.26 -10.01
C PHE A 158 -5.95 18.75 -10.03
N GLY A 159 -5.13 19.62 -10.64
CA GLY A 159 -5.24 21.07 -10.61
C GLY A 159 -5.09 21.62 -9.19
N ILE A 160 -4.15 21.04 -8.41
CA ILE A 160 -3.75 21.48 -7.08
C ILE A 160 -2.34 22.05 -7.21
N VAL A 161 -2.14 23.28 -6.75
CA VAL A 161 -0.80 23.89 -6.71
C VAL A 161 -0.07 23.38 -5.47
N PRO A 162 1.09 22.71 -5.60
CA PRO A 162 1.93 22.34 -4.47
C PRO A 162 2.29 23.56 -3.62
N ASN A 163 2.34 23.37 -2.30
CA ASN A 163 2.72 24.44 -1.38
C ASN A 163 4.00 24.09 -0.61
N THR A 164 4.46 25.01 0.23
CA THR A 164 5.65 24.83 1.07
C THR A 164 5.60 23.54 1.90
N ALA A 165 4.43 23.15 2.39
CA ALA A 165 4.28 21.91 3.16
C ALA A 165 4.52 20.67 2.29
N SER A 166 4.05 20.65 1.03
CA SER A 166 4.28 19.56 0.07
C SER A 166 5.78 19.35 -0.16
N PHE A 167 6.52 20.43 -0.45
CA PHE A 167 7.96 20.33 -0.71
C PHE A 167 8.80 20.09 0.55
N ASN A 168 8.36 20.57 1.72
CA ASN A 168 8.99 20.22 2.99
C ASN A 168 8.96 18.71 3.26
N LEU A 169 7.96 17.98 2.77
CA LEU A 169 7.92 16.52 2.89
C LEU A 169 8.95 15.86 1.97
N VAL A 170 9.15 16.39 0.76
CA VAL A 170 10.22 15.93 -0.16
C VAL A 170 11.60 16.16 0.45
N LEU A 171 11.86 17.36 0.99
CA LEU A 171 13.12 17.68 1.66
C LEU A 171 13.39 16.75 2.84
N LYS A 172 12.36 16.37 3.60
CA LYS A 172 12.49 15.37 4.66
C LYS A 172 12.88 13.99 4.11
N ALA A 173 12.32 13.55 2.99
CA ALA A 173 12.72 12.31 2.34
C ALA A 173 14.18 12.37 1.86
N MET A 174 14.59 13.48 1.23
CA MET A 174 15.98 13.69 0.81
C MET A 174 16.95 13.66 1.99
N ALA A 175 16.58 14.29 3.11
CA ALA A 175 17.38 14.27 4.33
C ALA A 175 17.52 12.84 4.90
N GLN A 176 16.43 12.06 4.90
CA GLN A 176 16.46 10.65 5.32
C GLN A 176 17.33 9.79 4.39
N GLY A 177 17.31 10.07 3.08
CA GLY A 177 18.14 9.43 2.07
C GLY A 177 19.59 9.93 1.98
N ARG A 178 19.96 10.97 2.77
CA ARG A 178 21.24 11.69 2.69
C ARG A 178 21.54 12.29 1.31
N GLU A 179 20.50 12.67 0.58
CA GLU A 179 20.57 13.26 -0.76
C GLU A 179 20.79 14.78 -0.69
N THR A 180 21.84 15.24 0.01
CA THR A 180 22.07 16.66 0.31
C THR A 180 22.15 17.54 -0.94
N LYS A 181 22.89 17.09 -1.97
CA LYS A 181 23.01 17.81 -3.24
C LYS A 181 21.67 17.97 -3.97
N ALA A 182 20.76 17.00 -3.84
CA ALA A 182 19.43 17.10 -4.45
C ALA A 182 18.55 18.08 -3.66
N ALA A 183 18.67 18.09 -2.32
CA ALA A 183 18.00 19.05 -1.46
C ALA A 183 18.44 20.49 -1.75
N ASP A 184 19.74 20.74 -1.92
CA ASP A 184 20.28 22.07 -2.24
C ASP A 184 19.68 22.60 -3.56
N LYS A 185 19.69 21.77 -4.62
CA LYS A 185 19.08 22.13 -5.91
C LYS A 185 17.59 22.42 -5.82
N LEU A 186 16.88 21.67 -4.98
CA LEU A 186 15.44 21.90 -4.78
C LEU A 186 15.22 23.26 -4.10
N LEU A 187 16.02 23.61 -3.09
CA LEU A 187 15.96 24.91 -2.41
C LEU A 187 16.33 26.07 -3.34
N GLU A 188 17.37 25.94 -4.16
CA GLU A 188 17.73 26.95 -5.17
C GLU A 188 16.55 27.26 -6.11
N ARG A 189 15.74 26.25 -6.46
CA ARG A 189 14.53 26.45 -7.26
C ARG A 189 13.48 27.27 -6.51
N PHE A 190 13.34 27.13 -5.19
CA PHE A 190 12.42 27.97 -4.39
C PHE A 190 12.86 29.42 -4.30
N GLU A 191 14.17 29.66 -4.19
CA GLU A 191 14.73 31.02 -4.08
C GLU A 191 14.72 31.79 -5.40
N SER A 192 14.50 31.10 -6.53
CA SER A 192 14.46 31.69 -7.87
C SER A 192 13.12 32.33 -8.28
N PHE A 193 12.13 32.39 -7.37
CA PHE A 193 10.81 33.01 -7.56
C PHE A 193 10.64 34.25 -6.70
#